data_AF-A0A2M7BIC3-F1
#
_entry.id   AF-A0A2M7BIC3-F1
#
_cell.length_a   1.000
_cell.length_b   1.000
_cell.length_c   1.000
_cell.angle_alpha   90.00
_cell.angle_beta   90.00
_cell.angle_gamma   90.00
#
_symmetry.space_group_name_H-M   'P 1'
#
loop_
_entity.id
_entity.type
_entity.pdbx_description
1 polymer ?
#
loop_
_entity_poly.entity_id
_entity_poly.type
_entity_poly.pdbx_seq_one_letter_code
_entity_poly.pdbx_strand_id
1 'polypeptide(L)' 'MIPIVSIVGKSNSGKTTLIDNLIALAGDRPLPAEVPCFDRDDAVGLTDLIVERFLKEEADDHDP' A
#
# COMPACT_ATOMS: atom_id res chain seq x y z
N MET A 1 -10.61 -12.20 0.36
CA MET A 1 -10.27 -10.99 1.15
C MET A 1 -9.77 -9.94 0.16
N ILE A 2 -10.19 -8.68 0.24
CA ILE A 2 -9.85 -7.65 -0.76
C ILE A 2 -8.82 -6.69 -0.15
N PRO A 3 -7.61 -6.53 -0.73
CA PRO A 3 -6.61 -5.61 -0.21
C PRO A 3 -7.02 -4.14 -0.46
N ILE A 4 -6.71 -3.24 0.49
CA ILE A 4 -7.07 -1.81 0.43
C ILE A 4 -5.81 -0.94 0.45
N VAL A 5 -5.66 -0.10 -0.58
CA VAL A 5 -4.67 0.99 -0.62
C VAL A 5 -5.39 2.31 -0.32
N SER A 6 -4.88 3.08 0.64
CA SER A 6 -5.46 4.37 1.04
C SER A 6 -4.53 5.54 0.71
N ILE A 7 -5.04 6.53 -0.03
CA ILE A 7 -4.30 7.73 -0.42
C ILE A 7 -4.74 8.89 0.48
N VAL A 8 -3.81 9.44 1.26
CA VAL A 8 -4.11 10.45 2.29
C VAL A 8 -3.49 11.79 1.89
N GLY A 9 -4.32 12.83 1.80
CA GLY A 9 -3.89 14.22 1.60
C GLY A 9 -3.64 14.96 2.92
N LYS A 10 -3.33 16.26 2.83
CA LYS A 10 -2.98 17.17 3.94
C LYS A 10 -3.65 16.86 5.30
N SER A 11 -2.83 16.86 6.36
CA SER A 11 -3.26 16.68 7.75
C SER A 11 -4.35 17.68 8.14
N ASN A 12 -5.36 17.22 8.89
CA ASN A 12 -6.58 17.96 9.26
C ASN A 12 -7.68 18.08 8.18
N SER A 13 -7.63 17.25 7.11
CA SER A 13 -8.70 17.14 6.11
C SER A 13 -9.84 16.16 6.48
N GLY A 14 -9.96 15.78 7.76
CA GLY A 14 -11.05 14.94 8.28
C GLY A 14 -10.92 13.43 8.07
N LYS A 15 -9.72 12.92 7.77
CA LYS A 15 -9.49 11.48 7.54
C LYS A 15 -9.10 10.77 8.83
N THR A 16 -10.06 10.57 9.72
CA THR A 16 -9.96 9.56 10.78
C THR A 16 -10.44 8.25 10.17
N THR A 17 -9.55 7.50 9.53
CA THR A 17 -9.94 6.24 8.87
C THR A 17 -9.23 5.07 9.55
N LEU A 18 -9.94 4.42 10.47
CA LEU A 18 -9.66 3.05 10.89
C LEU A 18 -10.00 2.15 9.68
N ILE A 19 -9.00 1.83 8.87
CA ILE A 19 -9.12 0.93 7.73
C ILE A 19 -8.52 -0.40 8.16
N ASP A 20 -9.36 -1.41 8.33
CA ASP A 20 -8.89 -2.78 8.47
C ASP A 20 -8.28 -3.25 7.14
N ASN A 21 -7.16 -3.97 7.20
CA ASN A 21 -6.43 -4.49 6.03
C ASN A 21 -5.77 -3.40 5.15
N LEU A 22 -5.41 -2.27 5.77
CA LEU A 22 -4.53 -1.29 5.15
C LEU A 22 -3.16 -1.93 4.91
N ILE A 23 -2.66 -1.86 3.68
CA ILE A 23 -1.37 -2.45 3.30
C ILE A 23 -0.27 -1.42 3.04
N ALA A 24 -0.65 -0.16 2.79
CA ALA A 24 0.25 0.95 2.55
C ALA A 24 -0.46 2.30 2.68
N LEU A 25 0.31 3.34 2.99
CA LEU A 25 -0.11 4.74 2.95
C LEU A 25 0.72 5.51 1.93
N ALA A 26 0.09 6.42 1.21
CA ALA A 26 0.77 7.39 0.34
C ALA A 26 0.42 8.81 0.77
N GLY A 27 1.42 9.65 1.01
CA GLY A 27 1.25 11.01 1.54
C GLY A 27 2.45 11.92 1.31
N ASP A 28 2.26 13.22 1.54
CA ASP A 28 3.27 14.26 1.32
C ASP A 28 4.29 14.41 2.47
N ARG A 29 4.08 13.68 3.57
CA ARG A 29 4.88 13.71 4.79
C ARG A 29 4.87 12.33 5.47
N PRO A 30 5.89 12.02 6.29
CA PRO A 30 5.89 10.81 7.10
C PRO A 30 4.66 10.80 8.02
N LEU A 31 3.83 9.76 7.90
CA LEU A 31 2.70 9.53 8.77
C LEU A 31 3.07 8.47 9.82
N PRO A 32 2.69 8.62 11.10
CA PRO A 32 2.85 7.57 12.08
C PRO A 32 1.90 6.42 11.74
N ALA A 33 2.43 5.36 11.12
CA ALA A 33 1.67 4.19 10.70
C ALA A 33 2.48 2.91 10.86
N GLU A 34 1.77 1.79 11.08
CA GLU A 34 2.35 0.46 11.20
C GLU A 34 2.59 -0.22 9.84
N VAL A 35 2.24 0.48 8.75
CA VAL A 35 2.35 0.00 7.36
C VAL A 35 3.32 0.88 6.56
N PRO A 36 3.91 0.37 5.46
CA PRO A 36 4.78 1.17 4.59
C PRO A 36 4.14 2.50 4.17
N CYS A 37 4.92 3.57 4.26
CA CYS A 37 4.51 4.92 3.85
C CYS A 37 5.35 5.36 2.64
N PHE A 38 4.66 5.68 1.55
CA PHE A 38 5.23 6.16 0.30
C PHE A 38 4.99 7.66 0.15
N ASP A 39 5.87 8.31 -0.60
CA ASP A 39 5.59 9.66 -1.08
C ASP A 39 4.40 9.62 -2.05
N ARG A 40 3.60 10.68 -2.10
CA ARG A 40 2.47 10.78 -3.03
C ARG A 40 2.91 10.61 -4.50
N ASP A 41 4.11 11.04 -4.84
CA ASP A 41 4.63 10.98 -6.20
C ASP A 41 5.40 9.67 -6.47
N ASP A 42 5.54 8.79 -5.47
CA ASP A 42 6.21 7.49 -5.61
C ASP A 42 5.27 6.38 -6.09
N ALA A 43 4.83 6.51 -7.34
CA ALA A 43 4.01 5.50 -7.99
C ALA A 43 4.77 4.17 -8.21
N VAL A 44 6.09 4.23 -8.37
CA VAL A 44 6.93 3.05 -8.63
C VAL A 44 6.96 2.16 -7.38
N GLY A 45 7.30 2.72 -6.21
CA GLY A 45 7.32 1.97 -4.97
C GLY A 45 5.98 1.36 -4.58
N LEU A 46 4.88 2.09 -4.82
CA LEU A 46 3.52 1.55 -4.63
C LEU A 46 3.23 0.37 -5.56
N THR A 47 3.63 0.46 -6.82
CA THR A 47 3.38 -0.60 -7.81
C THR A 47 4.19 -1.84 -7.50
N ASP A 48 5.46 -1.67 -7.14
CA ASP A 48 6.34 -2.77 -6.73
C ASP A 48 5.76 -3.51 -5.53
N LEU A 49 5.29 -2.78 -4.51
CA LEU A 49 4.63 -3.39 -3.35
C LEU A 49 3.41 -4.21 -3.76
N ILE A 50 2.56 -3.69 -4.66
CA ILE A 50 1.37 -4.42 -5.12
C ILE A 50 1.77 -5.67 -5.89
N VAL A 51 2.73 -5.56 -6.80
CA VAL A 51 3.21 -6.69 -7.60
C VAL A 51 3.78 -7.77 -6.70
N GLU A 52 4.70 -7.42 -5.80
CA GLU A 52 5.34 -8.36 -4.90
C GLU A 52 4.37 -9.04 -3.92
N ARG A 53 3.36 -8.31 -3.45
CA ARG A 53 2.43 -8.82 -2.43
C ARG A 53 1.26 -9.61 -3.00
N PHE A 54 0.82 -9.32 -4.23
CA PHE A 54 -0.44 -9.86 -4.75
C PHE A 54 -0.35 -10.46 -6.16
N LEU A 55 0.60 -10.04 -6.98
CA LEU A 55 0.67 -10.44 -8.40
C LEU A 55 1.85 -11.36 -8.72
N LYS A 56 2.80 -11.51 -7.81
CA LYS A 56 3.90 -12.44 -7.98
C LYS A 56 3.36 -13.86 -7.75
N GLU A 57 2.93 -14.49 -8.83
CA GLU A 57 2.74 -15.93 -8.86
C GLU A 57 4.11 -16.56 -8.59
N GLU A 58 4.25 -17.26 -7.46
CA GLU A 58 5.34 -18.20 -7.33
C GLU A 58 5.16 -19.18 -8.49
N ALA A 59 6.15 -19.23 -9.38
CA ALA A 59 6.17 -20.19 -10.45
C ALA A 59 6.03 -21.57 -9.78
N ASP A 60 4.83 -22.13 -9.85
CA ASP A 60 4.57 -23.51 -9.51
C ASP A 60 5.39 -24.29 -10.53
N ASP A 61 6.60 -24.69 -10.12
CA ASP A 61 7.40 -25.73 -10.76
C ASP A 61 6.59 -27.03 -10.68
N HIS A 62 5.49 -27.08 -11.43
CA HIS A 62 4.77 -28.32 -11.69
C HIS A 62 5.59 -29.09 -12.73
N ASP A 63 6.60 -29.78 -12.21
CA ASP A 63 7.39 -30.79 -12.89
C ASP A 63 6.45 -31.89 -13.44
N PRO A 64 6.43 -32.14 -14.77
CA PRO A 64 5.64 -33.23 -15.34
C PRO A 64 6.25 -34.63 -15.12
#